data_AF-A0A372RQT7-F1
#
_entry.id   AF-A0A372RQT7-F1
#
_cell.length_a   1.000
_cell.length_b   1.000
_cell.length_c   1.000
_cell.angle_alpha   90.00
_cell.angle_beta   90.00
_cell.angle_gamma   90.00
#
_symmetry.space_group_name_H-M   'P 1'
#
loop_
_entity.id
_entity.type
_entity.pdbx_description
1 polymer ?
#
loop_
_entity_poly.entity_id
_entity_poly.type
_entity_poly.pdbx_seq_one_letter_code
_entity_poly.pdbx_strand_id
1 'polypeptide(L)'
;MERVHFNEEDDKKIKKYMKKLKNFPIATFELVKKWVTELIQDKFVNVCHDSFNDGEKSYIDEWVEKYKIRNPSAEKISWSELIPDMKKKFGKLRSENKLKNYWHYQRRQKERNTSQGGPSGINHNLSNNDQGSSEIKKDPRMEISYLTNC
;
A
#
# COMPACT_ATOMS: atom_id res chain seq x y z
N MET A 1 1.50 -6.98 1.90
CA MET A 1 0.53 -7.39 2.94
C MET A 1 0.91 -6.68 4.23
N GLU A 2 0.13 -5.71 4.65
CA GLU A 2 0.33 -5.05 5.95
C GLU A 2 -0.18 -6.02 7.03
N ARG A 3 0.69 -6.43 7.96
CA ARG A 3 0.25 -7.26 9.09
C ARG A 3 -0.65 -6.38 9.95
N VAL A 4 -1.91 -6.80 10.10
CA VAL A 4 -2.80 -6.29 11.12
C VAL A 4 -2.09 -6.47 12.47
N HIS A 5 -1.73 -5.37 13.13
CA HIS A 5 -1.13 -5.42 14.44
C HIS A 5 -2.26 -5.41 15.47
N PHE A 6 -2.61 -6.60 15.94
CA PHE A 6 -3.51 -6.78 17.07
C PHE A 6 -2.80 -6.28 18.33
N ASN A 7 -3.46 -5.43 19.10
CA ASN A 7 -2.94 -4.99 20.39
C ASN A 7 -3.29 -6.02 21.48
N GLU A 8 -2.74 -5.85 22.68
CA GLU A 8 -2.94 -6.80 23.78
C GLU A 8 -4.41 -6.93 24.21
N GLU A 9 -5.22 -5.89 23.99
CA GLU A 9 -6.66 -5.90 24.27
C GLU A 9 -7.43 -6.71 23.21
N ASP A 10 -7.04 -6.58 21.94
CA ASP A 10 -7.55 -7.38 20.83
C ASP A 10 -7.23 -8.86 21.04
N ASP A 11 -6.00 -9.19 21.47
CA ASP A 11 -5.60 -10.56 21.76
C ASP A 11 -6.41 -11.16 22.93
N LYS A 12 -6.65 -10.37 23.99
CA LYS A 12 -7.51 -10.79 25.11
C LYS A 12 -8.95 -11.02 24.65
N LYS A 13 -9.49 -10.15 23.78
CA LYS A 13 -10.82 -10.32 23.18
C LYS A 13 -10.86 -11.57 22.30
N ILE A 14 -9.92 -11.75 21.38
CA ILE A 14 -9.81 -12.90 20.48
C ILE A 14 -9.73 -14.20 21.30
N LYS A 15 -8.89 -14.25 22.34
CA LYS A 15 -8.73 -15.44 23.19
C LYS A 15 -10.00 -15.78 23.97
N LYS A 16 -10.71 -14.77 24.48
CA LYS A 16 -12.02 -14.92 25.14
C LYS A 16 -13.08 -15.47 24.16
N TYR A 17 -13.14 -14.92 22.95
CA TYR A 17 -14.07 -15.38 21.91
C TYR A 17 -13.74 -16.78 21.41
N MET A 18 -12.46 -17.11 21.16
CA MET A 18 -11.99 -18.44 20.77
C MET A 18 -12.34 -19.50 21.82
N LYS A 19 -12.18 -19.19 23.12
CA LYS A 19 -12.57 -20.08 24.21
C LYS A 19 -14.09 -20.30 24.25
N LYS A 20 -14.88 -19.26 23.94
CA LYS A 20 -16.34 -19.33 23.86
C LYS A 20 -16.79 -20.15 22.65
N LEU A 21 -16.11 -20.03 21.51
CA LEU A 21 -16.42 -20.72 20.25
C LEU A 21 -16.06 -22.21 20.23
N LYS A 22 -15.05 -22.64 21.02
CA LYS A 22 -14.69 -24.06 21.18
C LYS A 22 -15.85 -24.96 21.63
N ASN A 23 -16.92 -24.35 22.16
CA ASN A 23 -18.12 -25.04 22.64
C ASN A 23 -19.34 -24.91 21.69
N PHE A 24 -19.19 -24.34 20.50
CA PHE A 24 -20.33 -24.08 19.60
C PHE A 24 -20.22 -24.83 18.24
N PRO A 25 -21.35 -25.23 17.64
CA PRO A 25 -21.38 -25.96 16.38
C PRO A 25 -21.00 -25.08 15.18
N ILE A 26 -20.74 -25.75 14.05
CA ILE A 26 -20.24 -25.24 12.76
C ILE A 26 -20.93 -23.95 12.26
N ALA A 27 -22.22 -23.72 12.60
CA ALA A 27 -22.94 -22.49 12.31
C ALA A 27 -22.25 -21.21 12.85
N THR A 28 -21.45 -21.33 13.92
CA THR A 28 -20.65 -20.23 14.45
C THR A 28 -19.42 -19.88 13.62
N PHE A 29 -18.86 -20.82 12.86
CA PHE A 29 -17.74 -20.54 11.94
C PHE A 29 -18.20 -19.67 10.77
N GLU A 30 -19.38 -19.92 10.21
CA GLU A 30 -19.94 -19.09 9.15
C GLU A 30 -20.23 -17.67 9.64
N LEU A 31 -20.73 -17.53 10.87
CA LEU A 31 -20.93 -16.22 11.50
C LEU A 31 -19.59 -15.50 11.75
N VAL A 32 -18.56 -16.19 12.23
CA VAL A 32 -17.21 -15.60 12.39
C VAL A 32 -16.62 -15.21 11.05
N LYS A 33 -16.75 -16.05 10.01
CA LYS A 33 -16.28 -15.76 8.65
C LYS A 33 -16.99 -14.55 8.07
N LYS A 34 -18.32 -14.46 8.23
CA LYS A 34 -19.12 -13.30 7.83
C LYS A 34 -18.64 -12.04 8.54
N TRP A 35 -18.51 -12.07 9.86
CA TRP A 35 -18.00 -10.95 10.66
C TRP A 35 -16.59 -10.51 10.26
N VAL A 36 -15.67 -11.45 10.05
CA VAL A 36 -14.30 -11.13 9.59
C VAL A 36 -14.34 -10.51 8.20
N THR A 37 -15.21 -10.97 7.31
CA THR A 37 -15.36 -10.42 5.95
C THR A 37 -15.94 -9.00 6.00
N GLU A 38 -16.94 -8.75 6.85
CA GLU A 38 -17.52 -7.43 7.09
C GLU A 38 -16.50 -6.46 7.69
N LEU A 39 -15.72 -6.90 8.70
CA LEU A 39 -14.63 -6.11 9.30
C LEU A 39 -13.51 -5.80 8.31
N ILE A 40 -13.17 -6.75 7.44
CA ILE A 40 -12.18 -6.54 6.37
C ILE A 40 -12.74 -5.57 5.34
N GLN A 41 -14.00 -5.72 4.92
CA GLN A 41 -14.63 -4.80 3.98
C GLN A 41 -14.67 -3.38 4.54
N ASP A 42 -15.13 -3.17 5.77
CA ASP A 42 -15.17 -1.83 6.38
C ASP A 42 -13.78 -1.17 6.45
N LYS A 43 -12.74 -1.96 6.77
CA LYS A 43 -11.36 -1.47 6.89
C LYS A 43 -10.66 -1.23 5.55
N PHE A 44 -10.98 -2.00 4.50
CA PHE A 44 -10.30 -1.92 3.20
C PHE A 44 -11.07 -1.11 2.15
N VAL A 45 -12.41 -1.06 2.20
CA VAL A 45 -13.25 -0.36 1.19
C VAL A 45 -13.03 1.16 1.22
N ASN A 46 -12.63 1.71 2.37
CA ASN A 46 -12.41 3.15 2.52
C ASN A 46 -10.99 3.62 2.17
N VAL A 47 -10.07 2.73 1.76
CA VAL A 47 -8.71 3.10 1.39
C VAL A 47 -8.62 3.39 -0.11
N CYS A 48 -8.14 4.58 -0.47
CA CYS A 48 -7.97 4.99 -1.87
C CYS A 48 -6.69 4.38 -2.48
N HIS A 49 -6.88 3.57 -3.52
CA HIS A 49 -5.80 2.84 -4.20
C HIS A 49 -5.14 3.59 -5.37
N ASP A 50 -5.72 4.68 -5.86
CA ASP A 50 -5.22 5.49 -6.98
C ASP A 50 -3.74 5.85 -6.84
N SER A 51 -3.04 6.12 -7.94
CA SER A 51 -1.71 6.74 -7.85
C SER A 51 -1.75 8.06 -7.07
N PHE A 52 -0.60 8.43 -6.48
CA PHE A 52 -0.47 9.78 -5.91
C PHE A 52 -0.41 10.79 -7.04
N ASN A 53 -1.21 11.85 -6.94
CA ASN A 53 -1.05 13.02 -7.81
C ASN A 53 0.18 13.84 -7.36
N ASP A 54 0.61 14.81 -8.17
CA ASP A 54 1.82 15.56 -7.87
C ASP A 54 1.71 16.43 -6.60
N GLY A 55 0.51 16.94 -6.31
CA GLY A 55 0.24 17.65 -5.05
C GLY A 55 0.37 16.75 -3.82
N GLU A 56 -0.11 15.51 -3.90
CA GLU A 56 0.05 14.49 -2.85
C GLU A 56 1.53 14.14 -2.66
N LYS A 57 2.28 13.95 -3.75
CA LYS A 57 3.72 13.65 -3.72
C LYS A 57 4.51 14.76 -3.03
N SER A 58 4.34 16.01 -3.48
CA SER A 58 5.01 17.17 -2.89
C SER A 58 4.66 17.33 -1.42
N TYR A 59 3.40 17.10 -1.05
CA TYR A 59 2.98 17.18 0.35
C TYR A 59 3.64 16.11 1.23
N ILE A 60 3.73 14.86 0.75
CA ILE A 60 4.42 13.79 1.48
C ILE A 60 5.88 14.17 1.70
N ASP A 61 6.56 14.67 0.67
CA ASP A 61 7.98 15.05 0.75
C ASP A 61 8.19 16.20 1.75
N GLU A 62 7.41 17.27 1.66
CA GLU A 62 7.46 18.39 2.62
C GLU A 62 7.15 17.96 4.05
N TRP A 63 6.14 17.10 4.23
CA TRP A 63 5.74 16.65 5.55
C TRP A 63 6.85 15.81 6.20
N VAL A 64 7.50 14.92 5.44
CA VAL A 64 8.60 14.11 5.93
C VAL A 64 9.80 14.98 6.32
N GLU A 65 10.14 16.00 5.54
CA GLU A 65 11.22 16.93 5.90
C GLU A 65 10.91 17.73 7.17
N LYS A 66 9.68 18.27 7.28
CA LYS A 66 9.22 18.94 8.52
C LYS A 66 9.22 17.99 9.72
N TYR A 67 8.82 16.74 9.54
CA TYR A 67 8.82 15.73 10.59
C TYR A 67 10.24 15.45 11.10
N LYS A 68 11.23 15.31 10.21
CA LYS A 68 12.64 15.09 10.59
C LYS A 68 13.23 16.29 11.32
N ILE A 69 12.92 17.51 10.87
CA ILE A 69 13.36 18.75 11.55
C ILE A 69 12.79 18.82 12.96
N ARG A 70 11.49 18.51 13.11
CA ARG A 70 10.80 18.51 14.41
C ARG A 70 11.26 17.37 15.32
N ASN A 71 11.64 16.23 14.75
CA ASN A 71 12.01 15.02 15.47
C ASN A 71 13.40 14.52 15.05
N PRO A 72 14.49 15.25 15.37
CA PRO A 72 15.83 14.91 14.89
C PRO A 72 16.35 13.57 15.45
N SER A 73 15.85 13.15 16.61
CA SER A 73 16.20 11.87 17.25
C SER A 73 15.31 10.69 16.84
N ALA A 74 14.29 10.91 16.00
CA ALA A 74 13.40 9.84 15.59
C ALA A 74 14.09 8.93 14.56
N GLU A 75 14.29 7.66 14.94
CA GLU A 75 14.83 6.64 14.04
C GLU A 75 13.88 6.34 12.86
N LYS A 76 12.57 6.46 13.08
CA LYS A 76 11.53 6.09 12.12
C LYS A 76 10.51 7.21 11.96
N ILE A 77 10.03 7.36 10.72
CA ILE A 77 8.95 8.27 10.36
C ILE A 77 7.63 7.68 10.87
N SER A 78 6.88 8.47 11.64
CA SER A 78 5.55 8.12 12.13
C SER A 78 4.50 8.34 11.02
N TRP A 79 4.32 7.32 10.17
CA TRP A 79 3.36 7.40 9.05
C TRP A 79 1.91 7.50 9.50
N SER A 80 1.59 6.99 10.69
CA SER A 80 0.26 7.10 11.32
C SER A 80 -0.15 8.55 11.57
N GLU A 81 0.81 9.47 11.75
CA GLU A 81 0.54 10.92 11.85
C GLU A 81 0.26 11.55 10.48
N LEU A 82 0.90 11.06 9.40
CA LEU A 82 0.70 11.60 8.05
C LEU A 82 -0.65 11.20 7.44
N ILE A 83 -1.18 10.03 7.76
CA ILE A 83 -2.44 9.52 7.20
C ILE A 83 -3.65 10.44 7.48
N PRO A 84 -3.92 10.89 8.72
CA PRO A 84 -5.02 11.82 8.97
C PRO A 84 -4.79 13.18 8.28
N ASP A 85 -3.56 13.65 8.19
CA ASP A 85 -3.21 14.89 7.47
C ASP A 85 -3.49 14.78 5.97
N MET A 86 -3.12 13.65 5.36
CA MET A 86 -3.42 13.34 3.96
C MET A 86 -4.94 13.29 3.71
N LYS A 87 -5.68 12.62 4.60
CA LYS A 87 -7.15 12.54 4.50
C LYS A 87 -7.78 13.92 4.62
N LYS A 88 -7.32 14.75 5.55
CA LYS A 88 -7.81 16.12 5.75
C LYS A 88 -7.54 17.01 4.54
N LYS A 89 -6.36 16.90 3.93
CA LYS A 89 -5.95 17.76 2.80
C LYS A 89 -6.52 17.34 1.45
N PHE A 90 -6.56 16.04 1.18
CA PHE A 90 -6.90 15.50 -0.15
C PHE A 90 -8.23 14.74 -0.19
N GLY A 91 -8.91 14.58 0.95
CA GLY A 91 -10.14 13.80 1.06
C GLY A 91 -9.96 12.28 0.89
N LYS A 92 -8.72 11.82 0.69
CA LYS A 92 -8.39 10.42 0.39
C LYS A 92 -7.67 9.78 1.56
N LEU A 93 -8.24 8.70 2.09
CA LEU A 93 -7.54 7.85 3.06
C LEU A 93 -6.53 6.99 2.31
N ARG A 94 -5.25 7.18 2.60
CA ARG A 94 -4.14 6.43 1.98
C ARG A 94 -3.60 5.44 3.00
N SER A 95 -3.32 4.21 2.58
CA SER A 95 -2.71 3.23 3.48
C SER A 95 -1.28 3.62 3.83
N GLU A 96 -0.86 3.27 5.04
CA GLU A 96 0.50 3.45 5.53
C GLU A 96 1.51 2.81 4.57
N ASN A 97 1.25 1.57 4.16
CA ASN A 97 2.08 0.87 3.19
C ASN A 97 2.27 1.63 1.86
N LYS A 98 1.26 2.37 1.38
CA LYS A 98 1.37 3.15 0.14
C LYS A 98 2.30 4.34 0.31
N LEU A 99 2.21 5.04 1.44
CA LEU A 99 3.10 6.15 1.78
C LEU A 99 4.56 5.68 1.92
N LYS A 100 4.77 4.59 2.66
CA LYS A 100 6.09 3.94 2.78
C LYS A 100 6.68 3.56 1.43
N ASN A 101 5.89 2.90 0.59
CA ASN A 101 6.33 2.44 -0.72
C ASN A 101 6.77 3.61 -1.60
N TYR A 102 6.01 4.71 -1.63
CA TYR A 102 6.37 5.92 -2.35
C TYR A 102 7.71 6.49 -1.86
N TRP A 103 7.83 6.69 -0.55
CA TRP A 103 9.04 7.27 0.04
C TRP A 103 10.29 6.43 -0.20
N HIS A 104 10.22 5.12 0.06
CA HIS A 104 11.36 4.23 -0.18
C HIS A 104 11.71 4.10 -1.67
N TYR A 105 10.71 4.14 -2.55
CA TYR A 105 10.95 4.19 -3.99
C TYR A 105 11.73 5.45 -4.37
N GLN A 106 11.30 6.63 -3.92
CA GLN A 106 11.99 7.89 -4.22
C GLN A 106 13.44 7.89 -3.73
N ARG A 107 13.70 7.37 -2.51
CA ARG A 107 15.06 7.27 -1.98
C ARG A 107 15.96 6.39 -2.84
N ARG A 108 15.48 5.21 -3.24
CA ARG A 108 16.24 4.31 -4.12
C ARG A 108 16.54 4.94 -5.47
N GLN A 109 15.61 5.72 -6.02
CA GLN A 109 15.84 6.42 -7.29
C GLN A 109 16.90 7.52 -7.14
N LYS A 110 16.87 8.29 -6.04
CA LYS A 110 17.91 9.28 -5.74
C LYS A 110 19.29 8.62 -5.59
N GLU A 111 19.38 7.51 -4.85
CA GLU A 111 20.63 6.77 -4.63
C GLU A 111 21.23 6.25 -5.94
N ARG A 112 20.40 5.73 -6.85
CA ARG A 112 20.82 5.31 -8.20
C ARG A 112 21.33 6.46 -9.05
N ASN A 113 20.66 7.60 -8.99
CA ASN A 113 21.04 8.80 -9.75
C ASN A 113 22.34 9.43 -9.21
N THR A 114 22.64 9.27 -7.92
CA THR A 114 23.90 9.75 -7.32
C THR A 114 25.08 8.80 -7.50
N SER A 115 24.82 7.51 -7.74
CA SER A 115 25.87 6.50 -7.95
C SER A 115 26.25 6.29 -9.43
N GLN A 116 25.61 7.01 -10.35
CA GLN A 116 26.04 7.12 -11.75
C GLN A 116 26.42 8.56 -12.10
N GLY A 117 27.62 8.96 -11.67
CA GLY A 117 28.30 10.11 -12.23
C GLY A 117 28.86 9.77 -13.62
N GLY A 118 28.11 10.06 -14.67
CA GLY A 118 28.57 10.14 -16.05
C GLY A 118 27.56 10.94 -16.89
N PRO A 119 27.96 11.94 -17.69
CA PRO A 119 27.02 12.89 -18.28
C PRO A 119 26.45 12.39 -19.61
N SER A 120 25.13 12.26 -19.70
CA SER A 120 24.31 12.42 -20.91
C SER A 120 22.88 12.05 -20.51
N GLY A 121 21.94 12.99 -20.35
CA GLY A 121 21.41 13.75 -21.48
C GLY A 121 20.43 12.87 -22.25
N ILE A 122 19.14 12.91 -21.92
CA ILE A 122 18.00 12.68 -22.83
C ILE A 122 16.77 13.35 -22.19
N ASN A 123 16.27 14.38 -22.89
CA ASN A 123 14.94 14.95 -22.69
C ASN A 123 13.89 13.88 -22.93
N HIS A 124 12.96 13.64 -22.00
CA HIS A 124 11.68 13.02 -22.34
C HIS A 124 10.65 14.12 -22.56
N ASN A 125 10.63 14.62 -23.79
CA ASN A 125 9.44 15.22 -24.38
C ASN A 125 8.39 14.09 -24.49
N LEU A 126 7.30 14.18 -23.74
CA LEU A 126 6.12 13.34 -23.97
C LEU A 126 5.44 13.85 -25.24
N SER A 127 5.55 13.10 -26.34
CA SER A 127 4.66 13.26 -27.49
C SER A 127 4.53 11.93 -28.25
N ASN A 128 3.33 11.38 -28.14
CA ASN A 128 2.54 10.65 -29.14
C ASN A 128 3.05 9.35 -29.80
N ASN A 129 2.19 8.32 -29.66
CA ASN A 129 1.68 7.40 -30.69
C ASN A 129 2.61 7.04 -31.87
N ASP A 130 2.93 5.76 -32.04
CA ASP A 130 2.42 4.96 -33.18
C ASP A 130 2.72 3.45 -33.01
N GLN A 131 1.94 2.64 -33.71
CA GLN A 131 1.96 1.18 -33.79
C GLN A 131 3.25 0.62 -34.41
N GLY A 132 3.69 -0.55 -33.96
CA GLY A 132 4.76 -1.31 -34.63
C GLY A 132 5.06 -2.63 -33.92
N SER A 133 4.64 -3.73 -34.55
CA SER A 133 4.82 -5.11 -34.09
C SER A 133 6.25 -5.62 -34.32
N SER A 134 6.80 -6.37 -33.35
CA SER A 134 7.79 -7.45 -33.58
C SER A 134 7.99 -8.33 -32.33
N GLU A 135 7.26 -9.45 -32.26
CA GLU A 135 7.71 -10.84 -31.98
C GLU A 135 9.21 -11.05 -31.60
N ILE A 136 9.70 -11.84 -30.61
CA ILE A 136 9.36 -13.14 -29.95
C ILE A 136 10.18 -13.19 -28.61
N LYS A 137 9.71 -13.75 -27.47
CA LYS A 137 9.90 -15.16 -27.03
C LYS A 137 8.97 -15.43 -25.84
N LYS A 138 8.00 -16.34 -26.04
CA LYS A 138 7.08 -16.80 -24.99
C LYS A 138 7.74 -17.92 -24.17
N ASP A 139 7.75 -17.75 -22.85
CA ASP A 139 8.13 -18.77 -21.86
C ASP A 139 6.96 -19.78 -21.71
N PRO A 140 7.16 -21.10 -21.87
CA PRO A 140 6.08 -22.09 -21.90
C PRO A 140 5.46 -22.47 -20.53
N ARG A 141 5.53 -21.62 -19.49
CA ARG A 141 5.08 -22.00 -18.13
C ARG A 141 3.95 -21.19 -17.49
N MET A 142 3.14 -20.46 -18.26
CA MET A 142 1.84 -19.97 -17.76
C MET A 142 0.74 -20.09 -18.81
N GLU A 143 0.28 -21.31 -19.05
CA GLU A 143 -1.11 -21.52 -19.46
C GLU A 143 -1.97 -21.54 -18.20
N ILE A 144 -2.57 -20.40 -17.86
CA ILE A 144 -3.78 -20.38 -17.06
C ILE A 144 -4.92 -20.21 -18.07
N SER A 145 -5.65 -21.30 -18.24
CA SER A 145 -6.86 -21.42 -19.04
C SER A 145 -7.84 -20.29 -18.75
N TYR A 146 -8.06 -19.45 -19.76
CA TYR A 146 -9.26 -18.64 -19.86
C TYR A 146 -10.30 -19.43 -20.66
N LEU A 147 -11.49 -19.52 -20.07
CA LEU A 147 -12.79 -19.79 -20.69
C LEU A 147 -13.12 -21.24 -21.09
N THR A 148 -14.00 -21.85 -20.29
CA THR A 148 -15.30 -22.36 -20.76
C THR A 148 -16.32 -22.18 -19.63
N ASN A 149 -17.11 -21.10 -19.70
CA ASN A 149 -18.57 -21.24 -19.80
C ASN A 149 -19.02 -22.49 -20.57
N CYS A 150 -19.65 -23.42 -19.85
CA CYS A 150 -20.95 -24.04 -20.12
C CYS A 150 -21.49 -24.58 -18.79
#